data_AF-A0A7H1PSU2-F1
#
_entry.id   AF-A0A7H1PSU2-F1
#
_cell.length_a   1.000
_cell.length_b   1.000
_cell.length_c   1.000
_cell.angle_alpha   90.00
_cell.angle_beta   90.00
_cell.angle_gamma   90.00
#
_symmetry.space_group_name_H-M   'P 1'
#
loop_
_entity.id
_entity.type
_entity.pdbx_description
1 polymer ?
#
loop_
_entity_poly.entity_id
_entity_poly.type
_entity_poly.pdbx_seq_one_letter_code
_entity_poly.pdbx_strand_id
1 'polypeptide(L)'
;MPVSSASSRRAPGRPRSRPHLVLALLIALVAALGLTVTSQSPARAAGTLLSQGRPATASSTENASFGAAQAVDGNDQTRWSSAFADPQWIMVDLGSVQPLTQVTLKWEAAYAKAFTVQTATDPNGPWTTVYSTTAGTGGVQNLNVSGSGRYVRMYGTQRATPYGYSLWEFQVYGGSGGTTPPDAFWGTTDDIPPSSGVMKVKVLNRTGGAYPDSQVYWSYNGQEHSIAEQPYVDIVAAPAQRMYFYVGSPNGQYYDFIEFTTGTSSFSGNTTRVDAWGLPLAIRLHSHSGQDVQLGDAQDLFTMTRDQVFQNFQNSVPQQFKVLAQTQAPYRIIAPGSDPSFRSDGANANYFTAYANSVGVNEPTSNIFGCAGSLASNAALCAALNRHTADLPAAQQQDPSKFYGGDPANWYAKYWHDHAINHLAYGFPYDDVAGQAAYTSMDGPQWMEVAVGY
;
A
#
# COMPACT_ATOMS: atom_id res chain seq x y z
N MET A 1 0.36 -55.14 50.68
CA MET A 1 0.62 -56.48 50.10
C MET A 1 -0.63 -57.34 50.24
N PRO A 2 -0.81 -58.39 49.43
CA PRO A 2 -1.39 -58.46 48.07
C PRO A 2 -2.88 -58.89 48.15
N VAL A 3 -3.65 -59.16 47.09
CA VAL A 3 -3.75 -60.44 46.35
C VAL A 3 -4.80 -60.29 45.23
N SER A 4 -4.59 -61.06 44.16
CA SER A 4 -5.28 -61.14 42.87
C SER A 4 -6.49 -62.10 42.83
N SER A 5 -7.30 -61.96 41.77
CA SER A 5 -8.04 -62.97 40.97
C SER A 5 -9.13 -63.85 41.64
N ALA A 6 -10.19 -64.36 40.98
CA ALA A 6 -10.84 -64.21 39.67
C ALA A 6 -12.15 -65.05 39.66
N SER A 7 -13.03 -64.83 38.66
CA SER A 7 -13.92 -65.82 37.97
C SER A 7 -15.08 -66.48 38.75
N SER A 8 -16.23 -66.92 38.19
CA SER A 8 -17.13 -66.66 37.04
C SER A 8 -18.29 -67.67 37.19
N ARG A 9 -19.52 -67.42 36.68
CA ARG A 9 -20.53 -68.47 36.34
C ARG A 9 -21.71 -67.92 35.50
N ARG A 10 -22.37 -68.85 34.79
CA ARG A 10 -23.31 -68.74 33.64
C ARG A 10 -24.79 -68.40 33.97
N ALA A 11 -25.50 -68.03 32.88
CA ALA A 11 -26.94 -67.71 32.60
C ALA A 11 -27.98 -68.85 32.85
N PRO A 12 -29.30 -68.83 32.41
CA PRO A 12 -30.12 -67.85 31.64
C PRO A 12 -31.66 -67.68 31.99
N GLY A 13 -32.34 -66.65 31.41
CA GLY A 13 -33.66 -66.81 30.72
C GLY A 13 -35.04 -66.31 31.25
N ARG A 14 -35.42 -65.04 30.95
CA ARG A 14 -36.76 -64.43 30.52
C ARG A 14 -38.07 -64.58 31.38
N PRO A 15 -39.17 -63.77 31.19
CA PRO A 15 -39.45 -62.64 30.26
C PRO A 15 -40.31 -61.42 30.78
N ARG A 16 -40.33 -60.34 29.95
CA ARG A 16 -41.42 -59.37 29.57
C ARG A 16 -42.29 -58.64 30.63
N SER A 17 -42.22 -57.29 30.63
CA SER A 17 -43.25 -56.37 30.08
C SER A 17 -42.83 -54.89 30.24
N ARG A 18 -43.13 -54.07 29.22
CA ARG A 18 -43.00 -52.58 29.16
C ARG A 18 -44.34 -51.98 29.65
N PRO A 19 -44.49 -50.69 30.06
CA PRO A 19 -43.84 -49.54 29.41
C PRO A 19 -43.64 -48.24 30.24
N HIS A 20 -43.00 -47.25 29.58
CA HIS A 20 -42.97 -45.80 29.87
C HIS A 20 -42.58 -45.32 31.29
N LEU A 21 -41.32 -44.91 31.47
CA LEU A 21 -40.96 -43.51 31.77
C LEU A 21 -39.43 -43.36 31.89
N VAL A 22 -38.93 -42.20 31.46
CA VAL A 22 -37.58 -41.67 31.70
C VAL A 22 -36.43 -42.26 30.87
N LEU A 23 -36.58 -42.18 29.54
CA LEU A 23 -35.44 -41.93 28.65
C LEU A 23 -35.09 -40.44 28.77
N ALA A 24 -34.42 -40.03 29.86
CA ALA A 24 -34.07 -38.63 30.09
C ALA A 24 -32.70 -38.43 30.75
N LEU A 25 -31.73 -39.33 30.52
CA LEU A 25 -30.40 -39.15 31.11
C LEU A 25 -29.19 -39.71 30.33
N LEU A 26 -29.35 -40.15 29.08
CA LEU A 26 -28.24 -40.69 28.28
C LEU A 26 -28.24 -40.22 26.80
N ILE A 27 -28.68 -38.99 26.55
CA ILE A 27 -28.36 -38.23 25.31
C ILE A 27 -27.72 -36.87 25.68
N ALA A 28 -27.11 -36.76 26.86
CA ALA A 28 -26.48 -35.53 27.35
C ALA A 28 -24.94 -35.62 27.45
N LEU A 29 -24.33 -36.74 27.06
CA LEU A 29 -22.88 -36.95 27.20
C LEU A 29 -22.17 -37.40 25.91
N VAL A 30 -22.82 -37.27 24.74
CA VAL A 30 -22.18 -37.41 23.41
C VAL A 30 -22.49 -36.21 22.50
N ALA A 31 -23.21 -35.19 23.00
CA ALA A 31 -23.51 -33.94 22.30
C ALA A 31 -22.79 -32.72 22.89
N ALA A 32 -21.64 -32.91 23.54
CA ALA A 32 -20.85 -31.85 24.17
C ALA A 32 -19.36 -31.85 23.77
N LEU A 33 -19.02 -32.49 22.64
CA LEU A 33 -17.83 -32.17 21.84
C LEU A 33 -18.29 -31.56 20.51
N GLY A 34 -19.17 -30.56 20.59
CA GLY A 34 -19.32 -29.63 19.48
C GLY A 34 -18.02 -28.84 19.39
N LEU A 35 -17.22 -29.10 18.37
CA LEU A 35 -16.16 -28.19 17.95
C LEU A 35 -16.75 -26.79 17.90
N THR A 36 -16.43 -25.96 18.89
CA THR A 36 -16.52 -24.52 18.72
C THR A 36 -15.42 -24.17 17.73
N VAL A 37 -15.74 -24.26 16.44
CA VAL A 37 -15.03 -23.48 15.44
C VAL A 37 -15.34 -22.04 15.81
N THR A 38 -14.49 -21.44 16.64
CA THR A 38 -14.44 -19.99 16.73
C THR A 38 -14.06 -19.55 15.33
N SER A 39 -15.01 -19.01 14.58
CA SER A 39 -14.70 -18.17 13.44
C SER A 39 -13.91 -16.99 14.00
N GLN A 40 -12.59 -17.14 14.12
CA GLN A 40 -11.70 -16.01 14.26
C GLN A 40 -11.85 -15.27 12.94
N SER A 41 -12.63 -14.19 12.95
CA SER A 41 -12.48 -13.17 11.92
C SER A 41 -10.99 -12.83 11.90
N PRO A 42 -10.31 -12.91 10.74
CA PRO A 42 -8.93 -12.50 10.68
C PRO A 42 -8.86 -11.08 11.25
N ALA A 43 -7.92 -10.84 12.17
CA ALA A 43 -7.64 -9.50 12.63
C ALA A 43 -7.23 -8.68 11.40
N ARG A 44 -8.16 -7.90 10.85
CA ARG A 44 -7.82 -6.91 9.83
C ARG A 44 -6.85 -5.94 10.50
N ALA A 45 -5.64 -5.80 9.95
CA ALA A 45 -4.79 -4.66 10.26
C ALA A 45 -5.64 -3.38 10.18
N ALA A 46 -5.54 -2.50 11.17
CA ALA A 46 -6.19 -1.20 11.11
C ALA A 46 -5.78 -0.53 9.79
N GLY A 47 -6.74 0.04 9.05
CA GLY A 47 -6.46 0.71 7.78
C GLY A 47 -5.43 1.83 7.95
N THR A 48 -4.83 2.30 6.85
CA THR A 48 -3.90 3.44 6.89
C THR A 48 -4.64 4.69 7.33
N LEU A 49 -4.07 5.48 8.25
CA LEU A 49 -4.64 6.78 8.64
C LEU A 49 -4.43 7.79 7.50
N LEU A 50 -5.50 8.14 6.79
CA LEU A 50 -5.46 8.99 5.60
C LEU A 50 -5.63 10.49 5.89
N SER A 51 -6.28 10.84 7.00
CA SER A 51 -6.66 12.23 7.29
C SER A 51 -5.59 13.06 8.00
N GLN A 52 -4.57 12.44 8.61
CA GLN A 52 -3.63 13.17 9.44
C GLN A 52 -2.79 14.17 8.62
N GLY A 53 -2.70 15.41 9.10
CA GLY A 53 -2.01 16.53 8.46
C GLY A 53 -2.68 17.03 7.17
N ARG A 54 -3.83 16.48 6.78
CA ARG A 54 -4.51 16.86 5.53
C ARG A 54 -5.28 18.18 5.66
N PRO A 55 -5.48 18.93 4.56
CA PRO A 55 -6.33 20.11 4.58
C PRO A 55 -7.74 19.79 5.06
N ALA A 56 -8.22 20.56 6.04
CA ALA A 56 -9.57 20.43 6.58
C ALA A 56 -10.31 21.78 6.56
N THR A 57 -11.62 21.72 6.33
CA THR A 57 -12.53 22.88 6.35
C THR A 57 -13.78 22.52 7.15
N ALA A 58 -14.50 23.53 7.64
CA ALA A 58 -15.72 23.33 8.42
C ALA A 58 -16.76 24.40 8.08
N SER A 59 -18.02 24.12 8.42
CA SER A 59 -19.13 25.07 8.26
C SER A 59 -18.97 26.33 9.11
N SER A 60 -18.34 26.19 10.27
CA SER A 60 -18.07 27.30 11.19
C SER A 60 -17.00 26.91 12.20
N THR A 61 -16.56 27.91 12.97
CA THR A 61 -15.75 27.72 14.16
C THR A 61 -16.37 28.49 15.34
N GLU A 62 -16.20 27.99 16.56
CA GLU A 62 -16.61 28.70 17.79
C GLU A 62 -15.84 30.02 17.92
N ASN A 63 -14.54 30.00 17.60
CA ASN A 63 -13.67 31.16 17.45
C ASN A 63 -12.40 30.78 16.63
N ALA A 64 -11.48 31.73 16.45
CA ALA A 64 -10.27 31.54 15.64
C ALA A 64 -9.29 30.47 16.18
N SER A 65 -9.36 30.14 17.47
CA SER A 65 -8.49 29.15 18.11
C SER A 65 -9.00 27.71 17.97
N PHE A 66 -10.15 27.46 17.34
CA PHE A 66 -10.78 26.13 17.19
C PHE A 66 -11.15 25.80 15.74
N GLY A 67 -10.22 26.04 14.82
CA GLY A 67 -10.30 25.72 13.39
C GLY A 67 -10.28 24.21 13.06
N ALA A 68 -10.70 23.90 11.83
CA ALA A 68 -10.85 22.51 11.36
C ALA A 68 -9.54 21.71 11.34
N ALA A 69 -8.40 22.35 11.08
CA ALA A 69 -7.08 21.71 11.03
C ALA A 69 -6.69 21.02 12.35
N GLN A 70 -7.24 21.49 13.47
CA GLN A 70 -6.93 20.94 14.80
C GLN A 70 -7.59 19.60 15.07
N ALA A 71 -8.56 19.18 14.26
CA ALA A 71 -9.14 17.84 14.37
C ALA A 71 -8.40 16.83 13.48
N VAL A 72 -7.31 17.20 12.81
CA VAL A 72 -6.55 16.30 11.94
C VAL A 72 -5.04 16.45 12.15
N ASP A 73 -4.61 17.10 13.23
CA ASP A 73 -3.20 17.39 13.50
C ASP A 73 -2.50 16.26 14.28
N GLY A 74 -3.26 15.28 14.81
CA GLY A 74 -2.75 14.16 15.58
C GLY A 74 -2.49 14.50 17.05
N ASN A 75 -2.99 15.64 17.53
CA ASN A 75 -2.81 16.08 18.89
C ASN A 75 -4.15 16.07 19.65
N ASP A 76 -4.31 15.10 20.54
CA ASP A 76 -5.51 14.93 21.37
C ASP A 76 -5.75 16.06 22.40
N GLN A 77 -5.01 17.17 22.33
CA GLN A 77 -5.15 18.37 23.17
C GLN A 77 -5.63 19.61 22.39
N THR A 78 -5.69 19.54 21.07
CA THR A 78 -6.23 20.59 20.18
C THR A 78 -7.53 20.11 19.56
N ARG A 79 -8.48 21.02 19.29
CA ARG A 79 -9.82 20.64 18.83
C ARG A 79 -10.36 21.60 17.80
N TRP A 80 -11.14 21.05 16.87
CA TRP A 80 -12.16 21.83 16.17
C TRP A 80 -13.39 22.00 17.08
N SER A 81 -14.03 23.16 16.99
CA SER A 81 -15.31 23.45 17.67
C SER A 81 -16.18 24.28 16.73
N SER A 82 -17.43 23.90 16.52
CA SER A 82 -18.37 24.64 15.67
C SER A 82 -19.08 25.78 16.40
N ALA A 83 -19.77 26.64 15.66
CA ALA A 83 -20.84 27.46 16.21
C ALA A 83 -21.95 26.60 16.85
N PHE A 84 -22.70 27.19 17.78
CA PHE A 84 -23.66 26.47 18.63
C PHE A 84 -25.02 26.36 17.94
N ALA A 85 -25.03 25.76 16.76
CA ALA A 85 -26.21 25.61 15.92
C ALA A 85 -26.22 24.24 15.23
N ASP A 86 -27.38 23.85 14.72
CA ASP A 86 -27.59 22.65 13.92
C ASP A 86 -28.13 23.04 12.54
N PRO A 87 -27.67 22.43 11.43
CA PRO A 87 -26.57 21.46 11.32
C PRO A 87 -25.18 22.13 11.26
N GLN A 88 -24.11 21.36 11.50
CA GLN A 88 -22.71 21.77 11.25
C GLN A 88 -21.91 20.61 10.67
N TRP A 89 -20.78 20.91 10.03
CA TRP A 89 -19.91 19.89 9.45
C TRP A 89 -18.44 20.26 9.54
N ILE A 90 -17.60 19.22 9.52
CA ILE A 90 -16.16 19.28 9.26
C ILE A 90 -15.82 18.29 8.15
N MET A 91 -14.96 18.70 7.21
CA MET A 91 -14.55 17.96 6.04
C MET A 91 -13.02 17.93 5.94
N VAL A 92 -12.46 16.78 5.58
CA VAL A 92 -11.05 16.61 5.23
C VAL A 92 -10.90 16.27 3.75
N ASP A 93 -9.89 16.86 3.09
CA ASP A 93 -9.45 16.51 1.73
C ASP A 93 -8.30 15.50 1.81
N LEU A 94 -8.55 14.25 1.42
CA LEU A 94 -7.55 13.17 1.43
C LEU A 94 -6.49 13.31 0.32
N GLY A 95 -6.64 14.28 -0.59
CA GLY A 95 -5.76 14.55 -1.73
C GLY A 95 -6.12 13.79 -3.00
N SER A 96 -6.66 12.58 -2.87
CA SER A 96 -7.17 11.76 -3.98
C SER A 96 -8.32 10.87 -3.51
N VAL A 97 -9.02 10.21 -4.44
CA VAL A 97 -10.10 9.29 -4.08
C VAL A 97 -9.52 8.05 -3.41
N GLN A 98 -9.91 7.81 -2.17
CA GLN A 98 -9.43 6.68 -1.36
C GLN A 98 -10.58 5.75 -0.97
N PRO A 99 -10.39 4.42 -0.98
CA PRO A 99 -11.33 3.51 -0.36
C PRO A 99 -11.25 3.65 1.16
N LEU A 100 -12.40 3.69 1.84
CA LEU A 100 -12.49 3.85 3.29
C LEU A 100 -12.81 2.52 3.97
N THR A 101 -12.27 2.35 5.17
CA THR A 101 -12.51 1.16 6.01
C THR A 101 -13.07 1.53 7.38
N GLN A 102 -12.64 2.66 7.94
CA GLN A 102 -13.05 3.10 9.26
C GLN A 102 -12.97 4.62 9.38
N VAL A 103 -13.82 5.19 10.23
CA VAL A 103 -13.71 6.57 10.71
C VAL A 103 -13.73 6.55 12.22
N THR A 104 -12.74 7.18 12.84
CA THR A 104 -12.70 7.39 14.29
C THR A 104 -12.96 8.86 14.60
N LEU A 105 -13.99 9.09 15.41
CA LEU A 105 -14.33 10.42 15.94
C LEU A 105 -13.95 10.44 17.42
N LYS A 106 -12.97 11.27 17.79
CA LYS A 106 -12.65 11.54 19.19
C LYS A 106 -13.31 12.84 19.60
N TRP A 107 -14.47 12.73 20.23
CA TRP A 107 -15.23 13.87 20.69
C TRP A 107 -14.64 14.49 21.96
N GLU A 108 -14.83 15.80 22.08
CA GLU A 108 -14.80 16.48 23.38
C GLU A 108 -16.08 16.13 24.18
N ALA A 109 -16.26 16.67 25.39
CA ALA A 109 -17.53 16.60 26.11
C ALA A 109 -18.73 17.10 25.28
N ALA A 110 -18.53 18.04 24.35
CA ALA A 110 -19.52 18.47 23.36
C ALA A 110 -19.47 17.62 22.08
N TYR A 111 -20.55 16.89 21.78
CA TYR A 111 -20.60 15.90 20.69
C TYR A 111 -21.92 15.87 19.91
N ALA A 112 -21.92 15.17 18.77
CA ALA A 112 -23.12 14.92 17.98
C ALA A 112 -23.95 13.75 18.52
N LYS A 113 -25.23 14.00 18.81
CA LYS A 113 -26.21 12.94 19.06
C LYS A 113 -26.72 12.33 17.75
N ALA A 114 -27.01 13.16 16.74
CA ALA A 114 -27.35 12.69 15.40
C ALA A 114 -26.37 13.25 14.37
N PHE A 115 -25.82 12.37 13.53
CA PHE A 115 -24.89 12.73 12.48
C PHE A 115 -24.80 11.68 11.38
N THR A 116 -24.22 12.09 10.25
CA THR A 116 -23.79 11.20 9.17
C THR A 116 -22.30 11.38 8.88
N VAL A 117 -21.65 10.33 8.40
CA VAL A 117 -20.37 10.44 7.71
C VAL A 117 -20.62 10.27 6.22
N GLN A 118 -20.04 11.16 5.41
CA GLN A 118 -20.30 11.23 3.98
C GLN A 118 -19.00 11.36 3.18
N THR A 119 -19.03 10.85 1.95
CA THR A 119 -17.90 10.93 1.00
C THR A 119 -18.31 11.65 -0.28
N ALA A 120 -17.34 12.30 -0.94
CA ALA A 120 -17.50 12.92 -2.26
C ALA A 120 -16.16 12.94 -3.03
N THR A 121 -16.24 13.12 -4.35
CA THR A 121 -15.06 13.32 -5.22
C THR A 121 -14.73 14.80 -5.42
N ASP A 122 -15.72 15.68 -5.27
CA ASP A 122 -15.61 17.15 -5.36
C ASP A 122 -15.95 17.77 -3.98
N PRO A 123 -15.32 18.88 -3.57
CA PRO A 123 -15.56 19.48 -2.25
C PRO A 123 -17.01 19.94 -2.03
N ASN A 124 -17.81 20.09 -3.07
CA ASN A 124 -19.23 20.50 -2.98
C ASN A 124 -20.22 19.33 -3.13
N GLY A 125 -19.73 18.11 -3.34
CA GLY A 125 -20.56 16.93 -3.57
C GLY A 125 -20.69 16.56 -5.07
N PRO A 126 -21.60 15.64 -5.45
CA PRO A 126 -22.65 15.05 -4.61
C PRO A 126 -22.08 14.21 -3.45
N TRP A 127 -22.80 14.24 -2.33
CA TRP A 127 -22.41 13.54 -1.11
C TRP A 127 -23.09 12.18 -1.00
N THR A 128 -22.31 11.15 -0.73
CA THR A 128 -22.80 9.79 -0.46
C THR A 128 -22.66 9.49 1.02
N THR A 129 -23.73 9.03 1.68
CA THR A 129 -23.67 8.68 3.10
C THR A 129 -23.10 7.27 3.28
N VAL A 130 -22.02 7.16 4.06
CA VAL A 130 -21.36 5.88 4.37
C VAL A 130 -21.58 5.44 5.82
N TYR A 131 -22.10 6.33 6.67
CA TYR A 131 -22.55 6.02 8.03
C TYR A 131 -23.63 7.01 8.49
N SER A 132 -24.58 6.56 9.32
CA SER A 132 -25.59 7.41 9.94
C SER A 132 -25.95 6.91 11.34
N THR A 133 -26.21 7.83 12.27
CA THR A 133 -26.74 7.53 13.60
C THR A 133 -27.58 8.69 14.13
N THR A 134 -28.55 8.39 15.00
CA THR A 134 -29.33 9.35 15.81
C THR A 134 -29.09 9.17 17.31
N ALA A 135 -28.17 8.27 17.68
CA ALA A 135 -27.86 7.88 19.05
C ALA A 135 -26.35 7.87 19.30
N GLY A 136 -25.64 8.88 18.80
CA GLY A 136 -24.23 9.12 19.08
C GLY A 136 -23.96 9.22 20.58
N THR A 137 -22.83 8.67 21.02
CA THR A 137 -22.50 8.49 22.44
C THR A 137 -21.43 9.45 22.95
N GLY A 138 -20.81 10.23 22.06
CA GLY A 138 -19.62 11.01 22.39
C GLY A 138 -18.40 10.11 22.65
N GLY A 139 -17.37 10.65 23.32
CA GLY A 139 -16.12 9.95 23.58
C GLY A 139 -15.39 9.54 22.29
N VAL A 140 -14.73 8.37 22.29
CA VAL A 140 -14.12 7.81 21.07
C VAL A 140 -15.10 6.87 20.40
N GLN A 141 -15.51 7.21 19.17
CA GLN A 141 -16.38 6.38 18.35
C GLN A 141 -15.61 5.84 17.14
N ASN A 142 -15.43 4.52 17.08
CA ASN A 142 -14.88 3.82 15.91
C ASN A 142 -16.05 3.35 15.03
N LEU A 143 -16.15 3.90 13.83
CA LEU A 143 -17.25 3.70 12.90
C LEU A 143 -16.72 2.90 11.72
N ASN A 144 -17.23 1.68 11.53
CA ASN A 144 -16.97 0.93 10.32
C ASN A 144 -17.70 1.61 9.16
N VAL A 145 -16.97 1.92 8.09
CA VAL A 145 -17.52 2.55 6.89
C VAL A 145 -17.07 1.78 5.66
N SER A 146 -17.85 1.88 4.59
CA SER A 146 -17.51 1.31 3.29
C SER A 146 -17.86 2.29 2.18
N GLY A 147 -16.99 2.42 1.19
CA GLY A 147 -17.15 3.36 0.08
C GLY A 147 -15.82 4.07 -0.22
N SER A 148 -15.80 4.89 -1.26
CA SER A 148 -14.62 5.67 -1.64
C SER A 148 -14.94 7.16 -1.72
N GLY A 149 -13.93 7.99 -1.54
CA GLY A 149 -14.04 9.43 -1.74
C GLY A 149 -12.72 10.15 -1.54
N ARG A 150 -12.61 11.35 -2.10
CA ARG A 150 -11.50 12.28 -1.82
C ARG A 150 -11.83 13.15 -0.63
N TYR A 151 -13.07 13.61 -0.54
CA TYR A 151 -13.55 14.42 0.55
C TYR A 151 -14.38 13.56 1.49
N VAL A 152 -14.08 13.62 2.78
CA VAL A 152 -14.84 12.92 3.82
C VAL A 152 -15.29 13.93 4.84
N ARG A 153 -16.59 13.94 5.17
CA ARG A 153 -17.14 14.86 6.16
C ARG A 153 -17.95 14.18 7.24
N MET A 154 -17.85 14.68 8.46
CA MET A 154 -18.83 14.47 9.51
C MET A 154 -19.87 15.59 9.40
N TYR A 155 -21.14 15.24 9.24
CA TYR A 155 -22.27 16.17 9.13
C TYR A 155 -23.23 15.94 10.29
N GLY A 156 -23.16 16.81 11.30
CA GLY A 156 -23.97 16.76 12.52
C GLY A 156 -25.30 17.47 12.34
N THR A 157 -26.39 16.82 12.75
CA THR A 157 -27.76 17.32 12.63
C THR A 157 -28.47 17.53 13.97
N GLN A 158 -27.94 16.96 15.06
CA GLN A 158 -28.42 17.21 16.41
C GLN A 158 -27.27 17.14 17.42
N ARG A 159 -27.06 18.23 18.18
CA ARG A 159 -26.10 18.28 19.30
C ARG A 159 -26.62 17.51 20.52
N ALA A 160 -25.70 16.93 21.27
CA ALA A 160 -26.01 16.26 22.53
C ALA A 160 -26.00 17.20 23.75
N THR A 161 -25.36 18.36 23.61
CA THR A 161 -25.23 19.38 24.66
C THR A 161 -25.67 20.75 24.10
N PRO A 162 -25.82 21.79 24.93
CA PRO A 162 -26.08 23.16 24.45
C PRO A 162 -24.93 23.78 23.63
N TYR A 163 -23.73 23.22 23.71
CA TYR A 163 -22.53 23.67 23.00
C TYR A 163 -22.50 23.17 21.55
N GLY A 164 -21.51 23.63 20.76
CA GLY A 164 -21.28 23.18 19.38
C GLY A 164 -20.85 21.72 19.26
N TYR A 165 -20.53 21.28 18.05
CA TYR A 165 -19.85 20.01 17.82
C TYR A 165 -18.35 20.22 18.04
N SER A 166 -17.69 19.32 18.76
CA SER A 166 -16.25 19.45 18.99
C SER A 166 -15.50 18.12 18.94
N LEU A 167 -14.44 18.09 18.13
CA LEU A 167 -13.60 16.91 17.92
C LEU A 167 -12.16 17.26 18.28
N TRP A 168 -11.58 16.45 19.16
CA TRP A 168 -10.13 16.37 19.32
C TRP A 168 -9.51 15.82 18.03
N GLU A 169 -10.09 14.76 17.47
CA GLU A 169 -9.58 14.13 16.25
C GLU A 169 -10.72 13.58 15.37
N PHE A 170 -10.56 13.77 14.06
CA PHE A 170 -11.35 13.22 12.95
C PHE A 170 -10.44 12.36 12.08
N GLN A 171 -10.38 11.08 12.44
CA GLN A 171 -9.47 10.12 11.83
C GLN A 171 -10.20 9.31 10.77
N VAL A 172 -9.74 9.42 9.52
CA VAL A 172 -10.28 8.66 8.40
C VAL A 172 -9.26 7.61 8.02
N TYR A 173 -9.66 6.35 8.08
CA TYR A 173 -8.84 5.21 7.73
C TYR A 173 -9.30 4.58 6.42
N GLY A 174 -8.35 4.20 5.60
CA GLY A 174 -8.62 3.67 4.28
C GLY A 174 -7.38 3.12 3.59
N GLY A 175 -7.48 3.00 2.27
CA GLY A 175 -6.54 2.24 1.45
C GLY A 175 -6.94 0.78 1.34
N SER A 176 -6.52 0.11 0.27
CA SER A 176 -6.40 -1.35 0.26
C SER A 176 -5.57 -1.74 1.49
N GLY A 177 -6.04 -2.72 2.27
CA GLY A 177 -5.31 -3.12 3.48
C GLY A 177 -3.88 -3.49 3.13
N GLY A 178 -2.90 -2.73 3.63
CA GLY A 178 -1.52 -2.81 3.13
C GLY A 178 -1.40 -2.40 1.65
N THR A 179 -0.32 -1.72 1.29
CA THR A 179 0.10 -1.63 -0.11
C THR A 179 0.52 -3.01 -0.66
N THR A 180 0.72 -3.99 0.23
CA THR A 180 1.04 -5.38 -0.04
C THR A 180 -0.14 -6.15 -0.66
N PRO A 181 0.03 -6.76 -1.86
CA PRO A 181 -0.97 -7.65 -2.43
C PRO A 181 -1.32 -8.82 -1.49
N PRO A 182 -2.60 -9.21 -1.38
CA PRO A 182 -3.03 -10.32 -0.53
C PRO A 182 -2.51 -11.66 -1.05
N ASP A 183 -2.47 -12.72 -0.23
CA ASP A 183 -2.00 -14.05 -0.67
C ASP A 183 -2.72 -14.58 -1.93
N ALA A 184 -4.02 -14.31 -2.06
CA ALA A 184 -4.80 -14.70 -3.24
C ALA A 184 -4.31 -14.03 -4.53
N PHE A 185 -3.64 -12.87 -4.44
CA PHE A 185 -2.99 -12.24 -5.59
C PHE A 185 -1.80 -13.08 -6.07
N TRP A 186 -1.06 -13.76 -5.21
CA TRP A 186 0.10 -14.55 -5.61
C TRP A 186 -0.31 -15.93 -6.14
N GLY A 187 -1.35 -16.52 -5.55
CA GLY A 187 -1.86 -17.83 -5.95
C GLY A 187 -1.19 -18.95 -5.14
N THR A 188 -1.15 -20.16 -5.70
CA THR A 188 -0.53 -21.32 -5.03
C THR A 188 0.94 -21.43 -5.40
N THR A 189 1.75 -21.91 -4.44
CA THR A 189 3.18 -22.17 -4.63
C THR A 189 3.51 -23.67 -4.70
N ASP A 190 2.53 -24.55 -4.45
CA ASP A 190 2.67 -26.01 -4.44
C ASP A 190 3.14 -26.61 -5.79
N ASP A 191 2.94 -25.86 -6.88
CA ASP A 191 3.30 -26.23 -8.24
C ASP A 191 4.69 -25.74 -8.66
N ILE A 192 5.38 -24.94 -7.84
CA ILE A 192 6.73 -24.46 -8.14
C ILE A 192 7.72 -25.63 -8.06
N PRO A 193 8.34 -26.04 -9.18
CA PRO A 193 9.26 -27.16 -9.16
C PRO A 193 10.57 -26.79 -8.43
N PRO A 194 11.28 -27.77 -7.85
CA PRO A 194 12.62 -27.53 -7.31
C PRO A 194 13.54 -26.87 -8.34
N SER A 195 14.36 -25.93 -7.87
CA SER A 195 15.40 -25.28 -8.67
C SER A 195 16.51 -26.26 -9.01
N SER A 196 16.99 -26.22 -10.26
CA SER A 196 18.29 -26.78 -10.64
C SER A 196 19.41 -25.73 -10.61
N GLY A 197 19.06 -24.45 -10.46
CA GLY A 197 19.97 -23.34 -10.19
C GLY A 197 19.91 -22.86 -8.73
N VAL A 198 20.09 -21.55 -8.53
CA VAL A 198 20.03 -20.91 -7.21
C VAL A 198 18.59 -20.81 -6.70
N MET A 199 17.64 -20.52 -7.58
CA MET A 199 16.23 -20.31 -7.24
C MET A 199 15.34 -20.56 -8.46
N LYS A 200 14.11 -21.04 -8.23
CA LYS A 200 13.07 -21.13 -9.26
C LYS A 200 12.23 -19.86 -9.28
N VAL A 201 12.06 -19.25 -10.45
CA VAL A 201 11.12 -18.15 -10.67
C VAL A 201 9.84 -18.69 -11.27
N LYS A 202 8.68 -18.28 -10.75
CA LYS A 202 7.37 -18.44 -11.37
C LYS A 202 6.89 -17.08 -11.86
N VAL A 203 6.57 -16.97 -13.14
CA VAL A 203 6.02 -15.73 -13.72
C VAL A 203 4.50 -15.82 -13.70
N LEU A 204 3.85 -14.82 -13.12
CA LEU A 204 2.41 -14.75 -12.92
C LEU A 204 1.79 -13.69 -13.83
N ASN A 205 0.81 -14.09 -14.63
CA ASN A 205 -0.01 -13.15 -15.38
C ASN A 205 -1.00 -12.45 -14.44
N ARG A 206 -0.84 -11.14 -14.24
CA ARG A 206 -1.73 -10.27 -13.46
C ARG A 206 -2.22 -9.09 -14.29
N THR A 207 -2.33 -9.27 -15.61
CA THR A 207 -2.80 -8.25 -16.56
C THR A 207 -4.32 -7.99 -16.51
N GLY A 208 -5.03 -8.55 -15.52
CA GLY A 208 -6.49 -8.41 -15.40
C GLY A 208 -7.27 -8.99 -16.58
N GLY A 209 -6.67 -9.88 -17.37
CA GLY A 209 -7.26 -10.45 -18.58
C GLY A 209 -7.01 -9.64 -19.86
N ALA A 210 -6.21 -8.56 -19.80
CA ALA A 210 -5.82 -7.80 -20.99
C ALA A 210 -4.98 -8.64 -21.96
N TYR A 211 -4.14 -9.54 -21.44
CA TYR A 211 -3.33 -10.44 -22.24
C TYR A 211 -3.46 -11.89 -21.73
N PRO A 212 -3.64 -12.89 -22.61
CA PRO A 212 -3.52 -14.29 -22.22
C PRO A 212 -2.05 -14.65 -21.94
N ASP A 213 -1.80 -15.76 -21.25
CA ASP A 213 -0.45 -16.24 -20.91
C ASP A 213 0.47 -16.43 -22.13
N SER A 214 -0.10 -16.69 -23.31
CA SER A 214 0.65 -16.80 -24.57
C SER A 214 1.15 -15.46 -25.11
N GLN A 215 0.79 -14.34 -24.46
CA GLN A 215 1.19 -12.97 -24.82
C GLN A 215 1.83 -12.21 -23.65
N VAL A 216 2.16 -12.90 -22.56
CA VAL A 216 2.99 -12.35 -21.49
C VAL A 216 4.31 -13.11 -21.53
N TYR A 217 5.41 -12.38 -21.73
CA TYR A 217 6.72 -12.96 -21.98
C TYR A 217 7.70 -12.57 -20.89
N TRP A 218 8.70 -13.42 -20.71
CA TRP A 218 9.92 -13.09 -19.96
C TRP A 218 11.14 -13.31 -20.85
N SER A 219 12.20 -12.56 -20.58
CA SER A 219 13.51 -12.74 -21.20
C SER A 219 14.61 -12.72 -20.13
N TYR A 220 15.42 -13.77 -20.11
CA TYR A 220 16.51 -13.94 -19.15
C TYR A 220 17.60 -14.83 -19.75
N ASN A 221 18.86 -14.43 -19.58
CA ASN A 221 20.04 -15.20 -19.99
C ASN A 221 19.99 -15.70 -21.46
N GLY A 222 19.53 -14.85 -22.37
CA GLY A 222 19.38 -15.17 -23.80
C GLY A 222 18.21 -16.07 -24.15
N GLN A 223 17.40 -16.50 -23.17
CA GLN A 223 16.13 -17.19 -23.39
C GLN A 223 14.98 -16.20 -23.41
N GLU A 224 13.94 -16.54 -24.16
CA GLU A 224 12.71 -15.76 -24.27
C GLU A 224 11.54 -16.70 -24.52
N HIS A 225 10.55 -16.64 -23.63
CA HIS A 225 9.36 -17.50 -23.70
C HIS A 225 8.13 -16.76 -23.17
N SER A 226 6.96 -17.15 -23.65
CA SER A 226 5.69 -16.78 -23.02
C SER A 226 5.44 -17.59 -21.75
N ILE A 227 4.57 -17.10 -20.86
CA ILE A 227 4.11 -17.86 -19.68
C ILE A 227 3.44 -19.18 -20.12
N ALA A 228 2.69 -19.18 -21.22
CA ALA A 228 2.03 -20.38 -21.73
C ALA A 228 3.01 -21.47 -22.19
N GLU A 229 4.18 -21.08 -22.70
CA GLU A 229 5.23 -22.02 -23.13
C GLU A 229 6.08 -22.49 -21.96
N GLN A 230 6.49 -21.55 -21.09
CA GLN A 230 7.40 -21.82 -19.99
C GLN A 230 7.12 -20.86 -18.82
N PRO A 231 6.26 -21.25 -17.85
CA PRO A 231 5.90 -20.38 -16.73
C PRO A 231 6.98 -20.31 -15.62
N TYR A 232 8.00 -21.19 -15.67
CA TYR A 232 9.07 -21.23 -14.68
C TYR A 232 10.47 -21.08 -15.28
N VAL A 233 11.37 -20.41 -14.55
CA VAL A 233 12.73 -20.10 -14.98
C VAL A 233 13.72 -20.40 -13.85
N ASP A 234 14.82 -21.09 -14.14
CA ASP A 234 15.91 -21.23 -13.17
C ASP A 234 16.82 -20.00 -13.21
N ILE A 235 17.06 -19.40 -12.05
CA ILE A 235 18.06 -18.34 -11.91
C ILE A 235 19.41 -18.96 -11.59
N VAL A 236 20.43 -18.55 -12.33
CA VAL A 236 21.82 -19.01 -12.14
C VAL A 236 22.63 -17.96 -11.40
N ALA A 237 23.71 -18.39 -10.74
CA ALA A 237 24.62 -17.51 -10.01
C ALA A 237 25.38 -16.60 -10.98
N ALA A 238 25.12 -15.29 -10.93
CA ALA A 238 25.86 -14.28 -11.67
C ALA A 238 25.63 -12.87 -11.09
N PRO A 239 26.60 -11.95 -11.24
CA PRO A 239 26.42 -10.56 -10.88
C PRO A 239 25.62 -9.78 -11.93
N ALA A 240 25.01 -8.67 -11.50
CA ALA A 240 24.43 -7.63 -12.37
C ALA A 240 23.52 -8.15 -13.49
N GLN A 241 22.57 -9.01 -13.10
CA GLN A 241 21.61 -9.63 -14.01
C GLN A 241 20.35 -8.77 -14.14
N ARG A 242 19.67 -8.94 -15.28
CA ARG A 242 18.33 -8.41 -15.53
C ARG A 242 17.44 -9.51 -16.08
N MET A 243 16.18 -9.51 -15.63
CA MET A 243 15.11 -10.29 -16.24
C MET A 243 14.03 -9.32 -16.71
N TYR A 244 13.74 -9.36 -18.02
CA TYR A 244 12.78 -8.48 -18.66
C TYR A 244 11.43 -9.18 -18.78
N PHE A 245 10.36 -8.40 -18.73
CA PHE A 245 8.99 -8.85 -18.90
C PHE A 245 8.31 -8.01 -19.97
N TYR A 246 7.53 -8.65 -20.83
CA TYR A 246 6.84 -8.01 -21.94
C TYR A 246 5.38 -8.46 -22.00
N VAL A 247 4.51 -7.61 -22.55
CA VAL A 247 3.14 -7.98 -22.91
C VAL A 247 2.85 -7.68 -24.37
N GLY A 248 1.97 -8.48 -24.98
CA GLY A 248 1.56 -8.37 -26.38
C GLY A 248 2.56 -8.97 -27.37
N SER A 249 3.85 -8.67 -27.23
CA SER A 249 4.90 -9.26 -28.06
C SER A 249 6.23 -9.39 -27.30
N PRO A 250 7.04 -10.42 -27.59
CA PRO A 250 8.41 -10.46 -27.09
C PRO A 250 9.22 -9.27 -27.62
N ASN A 251 10.15 -8.73 -26.83
CA ASN A 251 10.93 -7.51 -27.13
C ASN A 251 10.08 -6.31 -27.58
N GLY A 252 8.80 -6.26 -27.17
CA GLY A 252 7.87 -5.18 -27.48
C GLY A 252 8.14 -3.90 -26.69
N GLN A 253 7.39 -2.84 -26.99
CA GLN A 253 7.51 -1.54 -26.31
C GLN A 253 6.88 -1.53 -24.91
N TYR A 254 5.94 -2.43 -24.64
CA TYR A 254 5.36 -2.62 -23.31
C TYR A 254 6.21 -3.61 -22.54
N TYR A 255 7.18 -3.09 -21.79
CA TYR A 255 8.12 -3.90 -21.05
C TYR A 255 8.52 -3.27 -19.75
N ASP A 256 9.03 -4.09 -18.85
CA ASP A 256 9.70 -3.64 -17.64
C ASP A 256 10.69 -4.72 -17.19
N PHE A 257 11.46 -4.49 -16.14
CA PHE A 257 12.46 -5.46 -15.69
C PHE A 257 12.72 -5.42 -14.19
N ILE A 258 13.27 -6.52 -13.70
CA ILE A 258 13.89 -6.59 -12.37
C ILE A 258 15.41 -6.70 -12.53
N GLU A 259 16.12 -6.19 -11.53
CA GLU A 259 17.59 -6.24 -11.46
C GLU A 259 18.01 -7.06 -10.25
N PHE A 260 19.04 -7.88 -10.40
CA PHE A 260 19.52 -8.69 -9.29
C PHE A 260 20.96 -9.17 -9.47
N THR A 261 21.56 -9.55 -8.36
CA THR A 261 22.77 -10.35 -8.28
C THR A 261 22.47 -11.60 -7.48
N THR A 262 22.91 -12.76 -7.98
CA THR A 262 22.80 -14.02 -7.26
C THR A 262 24.19 -14.61 -7.03
N GLY A 263 24.45 -14.95 -5.77
CA GLY A 263 25.56 -15.83 -5.41
C GLY A 263 25.17 -17.29 -5.58
N THR A 264 26.00 -18.20 -5.06
CA THR A 264 25.70 -19.65 -5.07
C THR A 264 24.55 -20.02 -4.13
N SER A 265 24.24 -19.18 -3.14
CA SER A 265 23.19 -19.40 -2.14
C SER A 265 22.59 -18.09 -1.62
N SER A 266 22.70 -17.00 -2.37
CA SER A 266 22.18 -15.69 -1.99
C SER A 266 21.55 -14.98 -3.19
N PHE A 267 20.57 -14.13 -2.90
CA PHE A 267 19.91 -13.23 -3.85
C PHE A 267 19.94 -11.82 -3.29
N SER A 268 20.24 -10.85 -4.15
CA SER A 268 20.04 -9.41 -3.88
C SER A 268 19.42 -8.79 -5.10
N GLY A 269 18.26 -8.14 -4.98
CA GLY A 269 17.57 -7.60 -6.14
C GLY A 269 16.40 -6.69 -5.82
N ASN A 270 15.87 -6.09 -6.89
CA ASN A 270 14.86 -5.03 -6.83
C ASN A 270 14.02 -4.97 -8.11
N THR A 271 12.81 -4.43 -7.99
CA THR A 271 12.13 -3.75 -9.10
C THR A 271 12.70 -2.34 -9.23
N THR A 272 12.56 -1.68 -10.39
CA THR A 272 13.12 -0.33 -10.56
C THR A 272 12.27 0.59 -11.41
N ARG A 273 12.19 1.87 -11.03
CA ARG A 273 11.59 2.96 -11.81
C ARG A 273 12.62 4.07 -12.07
N VAL A 274 13.92 3.80 -11.84
CA VAL A 274 15.02 4.76 -12.03
C VAL A 274 15.05 5.32 -13.45
N ASP A 275 14.78 4.49 -14.45
CA ASP A 275 14.75 4.91 -15.85
C ASP A 275 13.34 5.32 -16.28
N ALA A 276 12.35 4.50 -15.94
CA ALA A 276 10.95 4.64 -16.32
C ALA A 276 10.08 3.53 -15.71
N TRP A 277 8.80 3.81 -15.50
CA TRP A 277 7.76 2.78 -15.29
C TRP A 277 7.18 2.33 -16.64
N GLY A 278 7.14 1.02 -16.88
CA GLY A 278 6.60 0.42 -18.11
C GLY A 278 5.41 -0.49 -17.86
N LEU A 279 5.51 -1.41 -16.92
CA LEU A 279 4.45 -2.37 -16.54
C LEU A 279 4.36 -2.44 -15.02
N PRO A 280 3.16 -2.68 -14.43
CA PRO A 280 3.06 -3.07 -13.04
C PRO A 280 3.90 -4.33 -12.77
N LEU A 281 4.89 -4.25 -11.87
CA LEU A 281 5.74 -5.36 -11.46
C LEU A 281 5.84 -5.46 -9.95
N ALA A 282 5.63 -6.67 -9.42
CA ALA A 282 5.86 -7.00 -8.03
C ALA A 282 6.51 -8.37 -7.93
N ILE A 283 7.35 -8.57 -6.90
CA ILE A 283 7.96 -9.88 -6.62
C ILE A 283 7.62 -10.33 -5.20
N ARG A 284 7.45 -11.65 -5.02
CA ARG A 284 7.39 -12.34 -3.74
C ARG A 284 8.53 -13.34 -3.69
N LEU A 285 9.42 -13.19 -2.72
CA LEU A 285 10.63 -13.99 -2.57
C LEU A 285 10.54 -14.84 -1.30
N HIS A 286 10.90 -16.11 -1.40
CA HIS A 286 10.87 -17.04 -0.27
C HIS A 286 12.18 -17.79 -0.10
N SER A 287 12.63 -17.97 1.15
CA SER A 287 13.86 -18.70 1.48
C SER A 287 13.58 -20.12 1.99
N HIS A 288 14.59 -20.98 1.94
CA HIS A 288 14.57 -22.29 2.58
C HIS A 288 14.41 -22.22 4.11
N SER A 289 14.73 -21.09 4.74
CA SER A 289 14.53 -20.85 6.17
C SER A 289 13.12 -20.33 6.52
N GLY A 290 12.27 -20.12 5.51
CA GLY A 290 10.89 -19.64 5.67
C GLY A 290 10.74 -18.12 5.74
N GLN A 291 11.76 -17.35 5.31
CA GLN A 291 11.57 -15.91 5.09
C GLN A 291 10.71 -15.69 3.85
N ASP A 292 9.79 -14.74 3.91
CA ASP A 292 8.88 -14.36 2.81
C ASP A 292 8.85 -12.83 2.72
N VAL A 293 9.23 -12.29 1.57
CA VAL A 293 9.36 -10.83 1.34
C VAL A 293 8.64 -10.46 0.06
N GLN A 294 7.88 -9.36 0.10
CA GLN A 294 7.21 -8.79 -1.06
C GLN A 294 7.71 -7.37 -1.33
N LEU A 295 7.96 -7.05 -2.59
CA LEU A 295 8.40 -5.73 -3.03
C LEU A 295 7.95 -5.39 -4.45
N GLY A 296 7.92 -4.11 -4.79
CA GLY A 296 7.49 -3.60 -6.09
C GLY A 296 6.19 -2.82 -6.03
N ASP A 297 5.49 -2.75 -7.15
CA ASP A 297 4.26 -2.00 -7.31
C ASP A 297 3.15 -2.56 -6.42
N ALA A 298 2.36 -1.68 -5.80
CA ALA A 298 1.26 -2.05 -4.92
C ALA A 298 0.07 -2.59 -5.74
N GLN A 299 -0.87 -3.25 -5.04
CA GLN A 299 -2.01 -3.90 -5.67
C GLN A 299 -2.85 -2.96 -6.56
N ASP A 300 -2.93 -1.68 -6.21
CA ASP A 300 -3.71 -0.70 -6.96
C ASP A 300 -3.21 -0.53 -8.41
N LEU A 301 -1.90 -0.53 -8.65
CA LEU A 301 -1.30 -0.50 -9.99
C LEU A 301 -1.64 -1.76 -10.83
N PHE A 302 -1.98 -2.89 -10.21
CA PHE A 302 -2.47 -4.08 -10.90
C PHE A 302 -3.98 -4.08 -11.16
N THR A 303 -4.72 -3.15 -10.55
CA THR A 303 -6.19 -3.06 -10.70
C THR A 303 -6.63 -1.90 -11.58
N MET A 304 -5.81 -0.85 -11.65
CA MET A 304 -6.02 0.24 -12.57
C MET A 304 -5.69 -0.20 -14.00
N THR A 305 -6.49 0.27 -14.95
CA THR A 305 -6.09 0.22 -16.36
C THR A 305 -4.87 1.12 -16.57
N ARG A 306 -4.06 0.79 -17.57
CA ARG A 306 -2.94 1.62 -18.00
C ARG A 306 -3.29 3.11 -18.16
N ASP A 307 -4.38 3.43 -18.84
CA ASP A 307 -4.81 4.82 -19.04
C ASP A 307 -5.10 5.51 -17.70
N GLN A 308 -5.68 4.81 -16.73
CA GLN A 308 -5.90 5.33 -15.38
C GLN A 308 -4.57 5.57 -14.66
N VAL A 309 -3.56 4.70 -14.80
CA VAL A 309 -2.23 4.94 -14.22
C VAL A 309 -1.61 6.21 -14.79
N PHE A 310 -1.63 6.38 -16.11
CA PHE A 310 -1.09 7.57 -16.79
C PHE A 310 -1.84 8.86 -16.40
N GLN A 311 -3.16 8.80 -16.27
CA GLN A 311 -3.98 9.93 -15.83
C GLN A 311 -3.73 10.25 -14.34
N ASN A 312 -3.68 9.24 -13.48
CA ASN A 312 -3.44 9.41 -12.06
C ASN A 312 -2.06 10.01 -11.81
N PHE A 313 -1.02 9.56 -12.52
CA PHE A 313 0.29 10.19 -12.48
C PHE A 313 0.20 11.69 -12.80
N GLN A 314 -0.39 12.06 -13.94
CA GLN A 314 -0.52 13.45 -14.36
C GLN A 314 -1.36 14.31 -13.41
N ASN A 315 -2.32 13.71 -12.70
CA ASN A 315 -3.16 14.39 -11.72
C ASN A 315 -2.45 14.59 -10.37
N SER A 316 -1.52 13.70 -10.02
CA SER A 316 -0.84 13.69 -8.72
C SER A 316 0.44 14.52 -8.70
N VAL A 317 1.06 14.79 -9.85
CA VAL A 317 2.35 15.50 -9.94
C VAL A 317 2.21 16.97 -10.39
N PRO A 318 3.15 17.86 -9.99
CA PRO A 318 3.19 19.23 -10.49
C PRO A 318 3.33 19.33 -12.01
N GLN A 319 2.98 20.50 -12.56
CA GLN A 319 2.92 20.74 -14.00
C GLN A 319 4.19 20.32 -14.76
N GLN A 320 5.37 20.53 -14.17
CA GLN A 320 6.68 20.22 -14.74
C GLN A 320 6.86 18.72 -15.03
N PHE A 321 6.23 17.85 -14.23
CA PHE A 321 6.37 16.39 -14.31
C PHE A 321 5.33 15.73 -15.21
N LYS A 322 4.25 16.43 -15.59
CA LYS A 322 3.17 15.83 -16.40
C LYS A 322 3.66 15.32 -17.77
N VAL A 323 4.68 15.97 -18.33
CA VAL A 323 5.32 15.59 -19.60
C VAL A 323 5.90 14.18 -19.57
N LEU A 324 6.27 13.67 -18.39
CA LEU A 324 6.88 12.35 -18.21
C LEU A 324 5.94 11.20 -18.60
N ALA A 325 4.63 11.41 -18.47
CA ALA A 325 3.59 10.49 -18.92
C ALA A 325 3.12 10.78 -20.35
N GLN A 326 3.76 11.68 -21.08
CA GLN A 326 3.38 12.08 -22.44
C GLN A 326 4.47 11.72 -23.45
N THR A 327 5.74 11.95 -23.11
CA THR A 327 6.89 11.79 -24.02
C THR A 327 7.00 10.40 -24.64
N GLN A 328 6.72 9.34 -23.88
CA GLN A 328 6.73 7.96 -24.37
C GLN A 328 5.37 7.27 -24.22
N ALA A 329 4.28 8.03 -24.12
CA ALA A 329 2.95 7.45 -24.09
C ALA A 329 2.63 6.69 -25.40
N PRO A 330 1.87 5.59 -25.33
CA PRO A 330 1.33 4.94 -24.13
C PRO A 330 2.33 3.97 -23.47
N TYR A 331 3.58 3.89 -23.92
CA TYR A 331 4.49 2.80 -23.56
C TYR A 331 5.15 2.95 -22.20
N ARG A 332 5.52 4.16 -21.77
CA ARG A 332 6.23 4.37 -20.50
C ARG A 332 5.91 5.72 -19.86
N ILE A 333 6.01 5.78 -18.53
CA ILE A 333 6.17 7.02 -17.77
C ILE A 333 7.65 7.13 -17.42
N ILE A 334 8.36 8.08 -18.04
CA ILE A 334 9.84 8.14 -17.94
C ILE A 334 10.32 8.92 -16.73
N ALA A 335 11.48 8.56 -16.18
CA ALA A 335 12.07 9.33 -15.10
C ALA A 335 12.47 10.74 -15.57
N PRO A 336 12.47 11.76 -14.69
CA PRO A 336 12.78 13.14 -15.07
C PRO A 336 14.12 13.29 -15.79
N GLY A 337 15.18 12.60 -15.35
CA GLY A 337 16.50 12.64 -16.01
C GLY A 337 16.53 12.08 -17.43
N SER A 338 15.52 11.28 -17.80
CA SER A 338 15.34 10.70 -19.13
C SER A 338 14.57 11.63 -20.08
N ASP A 339 13.88 12.64 -19.57
CA ASP A 339 13.07 13.56 -20.37
C ASP A 339 13.87 14.81 -20.79
N PRO A 340 13.79 15.24 -22.07
CA PRO A 340 14.49 16.43 -22.54
C PRO A 340 14.15 17.72 -21.78
N SER A 341 12.94 17.84 -21.20
CA SER A 341 12.54 19.04 -20.49
C SER A 341 13.34 19.32 -19.22
N PHE A 342 13.91 18.31 -18.57
CA PHE A 342 14.75 18.46 -17.36
C PHE A 342 16.25 18.45 -17.65
N ARG A 343 16.66 18.28 -18.91
CA ARG A 343 18.05 18.34 -19.37
C ARG A 343 18.46 19.77 -19.72
N SER A 344 19.73 19.97 -20.08
CA SER A 344 20.23 21.26 -20.59
C SER A 344 19.29 21.83 -21.64
N ASP A 345 19.02 23.13 -21.54
CA ASP A 345 18.13 23.89 -22.45
C ASP A 345 16.65 23.49 -22.42
N GLY A 346 16.28 22.51 -21.60
CA GLY A 346 14.90 22.13 -21.35
C GLY A 346 14.15 23.16 -20.50
N ALA A 347 12.82 23.19 -20.64
CA ALA A 347 11.97 24.14 -19.91
C ALA A 347 12.08 24.04 -18.37
N ASN A 348 12.47 22.87 -17.87
CA ASN A 348 12.64 22.56 -16.45
C ASN A 348 14.12 22.37 -16.05
N ALA A 349 15.08 22.77 -16.89
CA ALA A 349 16.52 22.57 -16.64
C ALA A 349 17.02 23.18 -15.32
N ASN A 350 16.33 24.20 -14.80
CA ASN A 350 16.68 24.91 -13.58
C ASN A 350 15.79 24.56 -12.37
N TYR A 351 14.98 23.50 -12.46
CA TYR A 351 14.00 23.12 -11.43
C TYR A 351 14.58 23.03 -10.02
N PHE A 352 15.79 22.46 -9.86
CA PHE A 352 16.45 22.35 -8.55
C PHE A 352 17.45 23.47 -8.25
N THR A 353 17.82 24.31 -9.22
CA THR A 353 19.00 25.18 -9.13
C THR A 353 18.99 26.08 -7.90
N ALA A 354 17.87 26.73 -7.59
CA ALA A 354 17.79 27.62 -6.43
C ALA A 354 17.93 26.85 -5.10
N TYR A 355 17.27 25.69 -4.98
CA TYR A 355 17.31 24.86 -3.78
C TYR A 355 18.69 24.24 -3.55
N ALA A 356 19.29 23.67 -4.60
CA ALA A 356 20.65 23.12 -4.55
C ALA A 356 21.66 24.20 -4.12
N ASN A 357 21.59 25.39 -4.71
CA ASN A 357 22.47 26.51 -4.34
C ASN A 357 22.29 26.93 -2.87
N SER A 358 21.07 26.86 -2.32
CA SER A 358 20.80 27.23 -0.92
C SER A 358 21.51 26.34 0.09
N VAL A 359 21.85 25.11 -0.30
CA VAL A 359 22.60 24.14 0.51
C VAL A 359 24.04 23.96 0.02
N GLY A 360 24.54 24.89 -0.81
CA GLY A 360 25.93 24.91 -1.28
C GLY A 360 26.24 23.92 -2.40
N VAL A 361 25.23 23.41 -3.11
CA VAL A 361 25.39 22.47 -4.23
C VAL A 361 25.18 23.18 -5.56
N ASN A 362 26.16 23.09 -6.46
CA ASN A 362 26.07 23.61 -7.82
C ASN A 362 26.05 22.45 -8.83
N GLU A 363 24.86 21.90 -9.07
CA GLU A 363 24.64 20.81 -10.02
C GLU A 363 23.44 21.12 -10.91
N PRO A 364 23.46 20.73 -12.19
CA PRO A 364 22.28 20.82 -13.03
C PRO A 364 21.18 19.89 -12.51
N THR A 365 19.93 20.29 -12.73
CA THR A 365 18.73 19.53 -12.33
C THR A 365 18.80 18.07 -12.77
N SER A 366 19.29 17.78 -13.98
CA SER A 366 19.44 16.42 -14.49
C SER A 366 20.40 15.56 -13.66
N ASN A 367 21.48 16.15 -13.13
CA ASN A 367 22.42 15.43 -12.26
C ASN A 367 21.82 15.16 -10.89
N ILE A 368 20.97 16.06 -10.39
CA ILE A 368 20.25 15.84 -9.13
C ILE A 368 19.28 14.66 -9.28
N PHE A 369 18.45 14.64 -10.32
CA PHE A 369 17.56 13.50 -10.57
C PHE A 369 18.31 12.19 -10.80
N GLY A 370 19.42 12.23 -11.54
CA GLY A 370 20.21 11.05 -11.90
C GLY A 370 21.33 10.71 -10.92
N CYS A 371 21.45 11.40 -9.78
CA CYS A 371 22.58 11.29 -8.86
C CYS A 371 23.96 11.25 -9.56
N ALA A 372 24.17 12.13 -10.53
CA ALA A 372 25.37 12.19 -11.36
C ALA A 372 26.26 13.38 -10.97
N GLY A 373 27.36 13.59 -11.72
CA GLY A 373 28.29 14.67 -11.43
C GLY A 373 28.95 14.51 -10.06
N SER A 374 29.01 15.57 -9.27
CA SER A 374 29.57 15.50 -7.90
C SER A 374 28.70 14.69 -6.93
N LEU A 375 27.45 14.38 -7.29
CA LEU A 375 26.53 13.58 -6.46
C LEU A 375 26.74 12.07 -6.61
N ALA A 376 27.48 11.62 -7.64
CA ALA A 376 27.73 10.20 -7.90
C ALA A 376 28.56 9.49 -6.82
N SER A 377 29.19 10.24 -5.92
CA SER A 377 29.91 9.70 -4.76
C SER A 377 29.30 10.13 -3.43
N ASN A 378 28.13 10.78 -3.45
CA ASN A 378 27.45 11.30 -2.26
C ASN A 378 25.96 10.95 -2.26
N ALA A 379 25.68 9.67 -1.99
CA ALA A 379 24.33 9.12 -1.97
C ALA A 379 23.39 9.88 -1.02
N ALA A 380 23.85 10.19 0.19
CA ALA A 380 23.06 10.90 1.19
C ALA A 380 22.60 12.28 0.69
N LEU A 381 23.52 13.06 0.10
CA LEU A 381 23.19 14.38 -0.43
C LEU A 381 22.28 14.29 -1.66
N CYS A 382 22.51 13.34 -2.58
CA CYS A 382 21.61 13.16 -3.72
C CYS A 382 20.19 12.83 -3.26
N ALA A 383 20.05 11.88 -2.34
CA ALA A 383 18.76 11.48 -1.79
C ALA A 383 18.08 12.66 -1.09
N ALA A 384 18.81 13.42 -0.27
CA ALA A 384 18.27 14.58 0.42
C ALA A 384 17.81 15.69 -0.56
N LEU A 385 18.51 15.92 -1.67
CA LEU A 385 18.07 16.85 -2.70
C LEU A 385 16.80 16.37 -3.41
N ASN A 386 16.75 15.10 -3.84
CA ASN A 386 15.56 14.52 -4.48
C ASN A 386 14.33 14.55 -3.56
N ARG A 387 14.54 14.35 -2.26
CA ARG A 387 13.47 14.28 -1.24
C ARG A 387 13.14 15.64 -0.60
N HIS A 388 13.78 16.74 -1.03
CA HIS A 388 13.60 18.07 -0.44
C HIS A 388 13.86 18.10 1.08
N THR A 389 14.99 17.53 1.49
CA THR A 389 15.43 17.53 2.89
C THR A 389 16.87 18.01 3.08
N ALA A 390 17.57 18.41 2.02
CA ALA A 390 18.99 18.77 2.07
C ALA A 390 19.30 19.95 3.01
N ASP A 391 18.33 20.82 3.28
CA ASP A 391 18.38 21.93 4.23
C ASP A 391 18.03 21.53 5.68
N LEU A 392 17.50 20.33 5.88
CA LEU A 392 17.17 19.79 7.19
C LEU A 392 18.41 19.17 7.88
N PRO A 393 18.40 19.05 9.23
CA PRO A 393 19.43 18.30 9.95
C PRO A 393 19.54 16.86 9.45
N ALA A 394 20.76 16.30 9.44
CA ALA A 394 21.06 14.97 8.88
C ALA A 394 20.13 13.84 9.40
N ALA A 395 19.71 13.88 10.67
CA ALA A 395 18.78 12.91 11.22
C ALA A 395 17.39 12.98 10.56
N GLN A 396 16.92 14.18 10.22
CA GLN A 396 15.64 14.40 9.54
C GLN A 396 15.72 14.04 8.05
N GLN A 397 16.93 14.07 7.45
CA GLN A 397 17.15 13.56 6.09
C GLN A 397 17.01 12.04 5.98
N GLN A 398 16.99 11.33 7.11
CA GLN A 398 16.76 9.88 7.16
C GLN A 398 15.33 9.53 7.57
N ASP A 399 14.49 10.51 7.87
CA ASP A 399 13.12 10.31 8.36
C ASP A 399 12.13 10.39 7.17
N PRO A 400 11.51 9.28 6.75
CA PRO A 400 10.57 9.27 5.63
C PRO A 400 9.37 10.20 5.82
N SER A 401 9.02 10.55 7.08
CA SER A 401 7.96 11.51 7.36
C SER A 401 8.30 12.95 6.92
N LYS A 402 9.56 13.22 6.56
CA LYS A 402 10.03 14.54 6.11
C LYS A 402 10.18 14.62 4.59
N PHE A 403 10.13 13.49 3.89
CA PHE A 403 10.39 13.46 2.46
C PHE A 403 9.26 14.12 1.69
N TYR A 404 9.64 14.85 0.64
CA TYR A 404 8.73 15.52 -0.28
C TYR A 404 7.79 16.53 0.41
N GLY A 405 8.29 17.20 1.46
CA GLY A 405 7.54 18.17 2.25
C GLY A 405 7.35 19.55 1.59
N GLY A 406 7.96 19.78 0.43
CA GLY A 406 7.91 21.06 -0.29
C GLY A 406 8.54 20.98 -1.68
N ASP A 407 8.46 22.10 -2.41
CA ASP A 407 9.07 22.26 -3.72
C ASP A 407 10.42 23.00 -3.64
N PRO A 408 11.40 22.63 -4.48
CA PRO A 408 11.37 21.55 -5.47
C PRO A 408 11.66 20.17 -4.86
N ALA A 409 10.94 19.13 -5.30
CA ALA A 409 11.23 17.72 -4.98
C ALA A 409 11.07 16.81 -6.21
N ASN A 410 11.51 15.55 -6.12
CA ASN A 410 11.30 14.53 -7.14
C ASN A 410 9.90 13.90 -7.01
N TRP A 411 8.88 14.60 -7.53
CA TRP A 411 7.49 14.14 -7.48
C TRP A 411 7.22 12.88 -8.31
N TYR A 412 8.08 12.56 -9.28
CA TYR A 412 8.05 11.27 -9.97
C TYR A 412 8.37 10.13 -9.00
N ALA A 413 9.46 10.23 -8.24
CA ALA A 413 9.83 9.21 -7.25
C ALA A 413 8.76 9.10 -6.15
N LYS A 414 8.24 10.23 -5.65
CA LYS A 414 7.17 10.24 -4.66
C LYS A 414 5.94 9.45 -5.12
N TYR A 415 5.51 9.63 -6.38
CA TYR A 415 4.38 8.88 -6.93
C TYR A 415 4.60 7.37 -6.82
N TRP A 416 5.80 6.88 -7.14
CA TRP A 416 6.09 5.45 -7.04
C TRP A 416 6.12 4.96 -5.59
N HIS A 417 6.60 5.74 -4.63
CA HIS A 417 6.46 5.37 -3.20
C HIS A 417 5.00 5.33 -2.75
N ASP A 418 4.16 6.28 -3.18
CA ASP A 418 2.74 6.30 -2.84
C ASP A 418 1.99 5.06 -3.38
N HIS A 419 2.52 4.46 -4.46
CA HIS A 419 1.95 3.32 -5.19
C HIS A 419 2.82 2.04 -5.12
N ALA A 420 3.67 1.89 -4.09
CA ALA A 420 4.53 0.71 -3.90
C ALA A 420 4.27 -0.03 -2.59
N ILE A 421 4.56 -1.33 -2.60
CA ILE A 421 4.49 -2.21 -1.43
C ILE A 421 5.37 -1.64 -0.32
N ASN A 422 4.79 -1.49 0.87
CA ASN A 422 5.36 -0.84 2.05
C ASN A 422 5.92 0.57 1.80
N HIS A 423 5.47 1.26 0.75
CA HIS A 423 6.02 2.54 0.29
C HIS A 423 7.51 2.48 -0.10
N LEU A 424 8.00 1.30 -0.47
CA LEU A 424 9.38 1.09 -0.89
C LEU A 424 9.44 1.07 -2.42
N ALA A 425 10.14 2.03 -3.03
CA ALA A 425 10.26 2.16 -4.47
C ALA A 425 11.67 2.59 -4.85
N TYR A 426 12.17 2.10 -5.98
CA TYR A 426 13.43 2.57 -6.56
C TYR A 426 13.12 3.65 -7.59
N GLY A 427 12.78 4.87 -7.13
CA GLY A 427 12.34 5.99 -7.96
C GLY A 427 13.48 6.84 -8.54
N PHE A 428 14.66 6.79 -7.92
CA PHE A 428 15.90 7.42 -8.40
C PHE A 428 17.14 6.62 -7.89
N PRO A 429 18.36 6.83 -8.43
CA PRO A 429 19.50 5.92 -8.20
C PRO A 429 19.93 5.65 -6.74
N TYR A 430 19.69 6.60 -5.83
CA TYR A 430 20.03 6.48 -4.40
C TYR A 430 18.79 6.44 -3.49
N ASP A 431 17.68 5.87 -3.97
CA ASP A 431 16.48 5.70 -3.15
C ASP A 431 16.66 4.67 -2.02
N ASP A 432 17.71 3.86 -2.08
CA ASP A 432 18.12 2.92 -1.04
C ASP A 432 18.59 3.61 0.24
N VAL A 433 18.99 4.89 0.18
CA VAL A 433 19.25 5.71 1.37
C VAL A 433 18.01 5.76 2.26
N ALA A 434 18.21 5.58 3.57
CA ALA A 434 17.15 5.40 4.57
C ALA A 434 16.26 4.16 4.32
N GLY A 435 16.72 3.20 3.52
CA GLY A 435 16.02 1.93 3.27
C GLY A 435 14.70 2.10 2.53
N GLN A 436 14.59 3.04 1.59
CA GLN A 436 13.33 3.32 0.88
C GLN A 436 13.23 2.66 -0.50
N ALA A 437 14.28 1.98 -0.96
CA ALA A 437 14.23 1.24 -2.22
C ALA A 437 13.38 -0.03 -2.11
N ALA A 438 12.73 -0.41 -3.21
CA ALA A 438 12.12 -1.73 -3.42
C ALA A 438 13.22 -2.80 -3.60
N TYR A 439 14.06 -2.99 -2.60
CA TYR A 439 15.25 -3.83 -2.64
C TYR A 439 15.25 -4.83 -1.48
N THR A 440 15.74 -6.03 -1.73
CA THR A 440 15.97 -7.02 -0.68
C THR A 440 17.23 -7.85 -0.94
N SER A 441 17.80 -8.37 0.15
CA SER A 441 18.82 -9.41 0.13
C SER A 441 18.32 -10.60 0.95
N MET A 442 18.51 -11.81 0.42
CA MET A 442 18.04 -13.06 1.03
C MET A 442 19.09 -14.17 0.90
N ASP A 443 19.33 -14.86 2.01
CA ASP A 443 20.14 -16.07 2.05
C ASP A 443 19.27 -17.31 1.84
N GLY A 444 19.80 -18.29 1.12
CA GLY A 444 19.12 -19.52 0.76
C GLY A 444 17.77 -19.30 0.05
N PRO A 445 17.73 -18.49 -1.03
CA PRO A 445 16.48 -18.28 -1.78
C PRO A 445 15.99 -19.62 -2.35
N GLN A 446 14.69 -19.91 -2.21
CA GLN A 446 14.07 -21.14 -2.68
C GLN A 446 13.29 -20.90 -3.97
N TRP A 447 12.39 -19.93 -3.93
CA TRP A 447 11.58 -19.53 -5.08
C TRP A 447 11.27 -18.03 -5.07
N MET A 448 10.95 -17.51 -6.25
CA MET A 448 10.42 -16.16 -6.44
C MET A 448 9.21 -16.23 -7.36
N GLU A 449 8.15 -15.53 -6.99
CA GLU A 449 7.05 -15.23 -7.90
C GLU A 449 7.24 -13.80 -8.45
N VAL A 450 7.02 -13.60 -9.74
CA VAL A 450 7.01 -12.27 -10.36
C VAL A 450 5.66 -12.03 -11.00
N ALA A 451 4.91 -11.06 -10.47
CA ALA A 451 3.63 -10.64 -11.01
C ALA A 451 3.81 -9.58 -12.10
N VAL A 452 3.26 -9.85 -13.28
CA VAL A 452 3.28 -8.96 -14.45
C VAL A 452 1.87 -8.44 -14.71
N GLY A 453 1.65 -7.14 -14.49
CA GLY A 453 0.37 -6.45 -14.72
C GLY A 453 0.31 -5.71 -16.06
N TYR A 454 -0.79 -4.98 -16.29
CA TYR A 454 -0.94 -4.12 -17.46
C TYR A 454 -1.73 -2.84 -17.22
#